data_AF-A0A519D220-F1
#
_entry.id   AF-A0A519D220-F1
#
_cell.length_a   1.000
_cell.length_b   1.000
_cell.length_c   1.000
_cell.angle_alpha   90.00
_cell.angle_beta   90.00
_cell.angle_gamma   90.00
#
_symmetry.space_group_name_H-M   'P 1'
#
loop_
_entity.id
_entity.type
_entity.pdbx_description
1 polymer ?
#
loop_
_entity_poly.entity_id
_entity_poly.type
_entity_poly.pdbx_seq_one_letter_code
_entity_poly.pdbx_strand_id
1 'polypeptide(L)' 'MKAIIIAAGSAKRLGNETRELPKGLLDINGKSILQRQIDILRESGIEEIIIIRGPHKEKFEFDEITYV' A
#
# COMPACT_ATOMS: atom_id res chain seq x y z
N MET A 1 -5.55 17.06 7.37
CA MET A 1 -4.68 17.07 6.16
C MET A 1 -4.93 15.77 5.42
N LYS A 2 -4.82 15.76 4.08
CA LYS A 2 -5.01 14.53 3.27
C LYS A 2 -3.68 14.06 2.70
N ALA A 3 -3.47 12.74 2.65
CA ALA A 3 -2.33 12.13 1.96
C ALA A 3 -2.82 11.21 0.85
N ILE A 4 -2.05 11.17 -0.25
CA ILE A 4 -2.28 10.25 -1.37
C ILE A 4 -1.05 9.35 -1.50
N ILE A 5 -1.27 8.04 -1.47
CA ILE A 5 -0.24 7.03 -1.74
C ILE A 5 -0.52 6.38 -3.09
N ILE A 6 0.45 6.42 -4.00
CA ILE A 6 0.35 5.78 -5.32
C ILE A 6 0.90 4.36 -5.23
N ALA A 7 0.01 3.39 -5.03
CA ALA A 7 0.30 1.96 -4.91
C ALA A 7 -0.08 1.15 -6.17
N ALA A 8 -0.17 1.80 -7.34
CA ALA A 8 -0.60 1.19 -8.60
C ALA A 8 0.52 0.46 -9.39
N GLY A 9 1.74 0.41 -8.84
CA GLY A 9 2.90 -0.18 -9.52
C GLY A 9 2.91 -1.70 -9.50
N SER A 10 3.19 -2.32 -10.65
CA SER A 10 3.44 -3.76 -10.76
C SER A 10 4.84 -4.14 -10.23
N ALA A 11 4.94 -5.19 -9.40
CA ALA A 11 6.19 -5.66 -8.79
C ALA A 11 7.12 -6.44 -9.76
N LYS A 12 7.04 -6.17 -11.07
CA LYS A 12 7.69 -6.96 -12.14
C LYS A 12 9.21 -7.08 -12.01
N ARG A 13 9.87 -6.09 -11.38
CA ARG A 13 11.33 -6.06 -11.20
C ARG A 13 11.83 -6.89 -10.00
N LEU A 14 10.92 -7.44 -9.20
CA LEU A 14 11.25 -8.20 -7.98
C LEU A 14 11.25 -9.72 -8.19
N GLY A 15 11.06 -10.17 -9.44
CA GLY A 15 11.10 -11.58 -9.81
C GLY A 15 9.71 -12.16 -10.02
N ASN A 16 9.69 -13.46 -10.34
CA ASN A 16 8.46 -14.17 -10.71
C ASN A 16 7.54 -14.41 -9.52
N GLU A 17 8.12 -14.71 -8.36
CA GLU A 17 7.41 -15.01 -7.11
C GLU A 17 6.54 -13.84 -6.62
N THR A 18 6.85 -12.61 -7.03
CA THR A 18 6.12 -11.39 -6.61
C THR A 18 5.17 -10.86 -7.69
N ARG A 19 4.95 -11.57 -8.80
CA ARG A 19 4.14 -11.03 -9.92
C ARG A 19 2.69 -10.78 -9.56
N GLU A 20 2.13 -11.62 -8.69
CA GLU A 20 0.73 -11.52 -8.28
C GLU A 20 0.53 -10.74 -6.98
N LEU A 21 1.61 -10.27 -6.35
CA LEU A 21 1.56 -9.49 -5.12
C LEU A 21 1.91 -8.04 -5.44
N PRO A 22 0.99 -7.07 -5.26
CA PRO A 22 1.31 -5.66 -5.37
C PRO A 22 2.53 -5.31 -4.52
N LYS A 23 3.42 -4.46 -5.05
CA LYS A 23 4.65 -4.09 -4.33
C LYS A 23 4.36 -3.53 -2.94
N GLY A 24 3.29 -2.74 -2.81
CA GLY A 24 2.88 -2.16 -1.52
C GLY A 24 2.56 -3.20 -0.44
N LEU A 25 2.16 -4.41 -0.83
CA LEU A 25 1.79 -5.49 0.08
C LEU A 25 2.94 -6.45 0.40
N LEU A 26 4.15 -6.21 -0.12
CA LEU A 26 5.31 -7.01 0.24
C LEU A 26 5.60 -6.89 1.72
N ASP A 27 5.62 -8.04 2.40
CA ASP A 27 6.05 -8.14 3.79
C ASP A 27 7.57 -7.92 3.88
N ILE A 28 7.96 -6.99 4.75
CA ILE A 28 9.34 -6.78 5.15
C ILE A 28 9.39 -6.76 6.67
N ASN A 29 9.89 -7.85 7.26
CA ASN A 29 10.00 -8.06 8.70
C ASN A 29 8.66 -7.96 9.43
N GLY A 30 7.63 -8.65 8.93
CA GLY A 30 6.31 -8.78 9.55
C GLY A 30 5.36 -7.60 9.32
N LYS A 31 5.70 -6.68 8.41
CA LYS A 31 4.87 -5.53 8.07
C LYS A 31 5.01 -5.18 6.60
N SER A 32 3.88 -4.92 5.94
CA SER A 32 3.91 -4.50 4.53
C SER A 32 4.51 -3.10 4.36
N ILE A 33 5.09 -2.83 3.18
CA ILE A 33 5.59 -1.48 2.83
C ILE A 33 4.48 -0.44 3.03
N LEU A 34 3.26 -0.76 2.61
CA LEU A 34 2.13 0.16 2.64
C LEU A 34 1.60 0.37 4.06
N GLN A 35 1.50 -0.68 4.90
CA GLN A 35 1.14 -0.53 6.31
C GLN A 35 2.10 0.43 7.03
N ARG A 36 3.40 0.28 6.77
CA ARG A 36 4.42 1.14 7.38
C ARG A 36 4.24 2.62 7.00
N GLN A 37 3.83 2.90 5.75
CA GLN A 37 3.53 4.26 5.31
C GLN A 37 2.26 4.81 5.98
N ILE A 38 1.22 3.99 6.10
CA ILE A 38 -0.03 4.34 6.79
C ILE A 38 0.25 4.69 8.26
N ASP A 39 1.02 3.85 8.95
CA ASP A 39 1.38 4.07 10.36
C ASP A 39 2.11 5.41 10.55
N ILE A 40 3.13 5.69 9.72
CA ILE A 40 3.90 6.94 9.80
C ILE A 40 3.01 8.17 9.56
N LEU A 41 2.08 8.09 8.62
CA LEU A 41 1.14 9.19 8.33
C LEU A 41 0.20 9.43 9.51
N ARG A 42 -0.36 8.37 10.10
CA ARG A 42 -1.23 8.45 11.29
C ARG A 42 -0.47 8.99 12.51
N GLU A 43 0.74 8.50 12.76
CA GLU A 43 1.63 9.02 13.81
C GLU A 43 1.94 10.51 13.63
N SER A 44 1.87 11.01 12.39
CA SER A 44 2.04 12.43 12.04
C SER A 44 0.72 13.23 12.06
N GLY A 45 -0.39 12.64 12.50
CA GLY A 45 -1.71 13.28 12.56
C GLY A 45 -2.44 13.37 11.22
N ILE A 46 -2.08 12.56 10.23
CA ILE A 46 -2.73 12.49 8.92
C ILE A 46 -3.63 11.26 8.87
N GLU A 47 -4.92 11.48 9.15
CA GLU A 47 -5.93 10.41 9.19
C GLU A 47 -6.59 10.14 7.83
N GLU A 48 -6.74 11.18 7.00
CA GLU A 48 -7.35 11.04 5.69
C GLU A 48 -6.33 10.55 4.64
N ILE A 49 -6.30 9.22 4.44
CA ILE A 49 -5.36 8.57 3.53
C ILE A 49 -6.12 7.97 2.34
N ILE A 50 -5.66 8.31 1.14
CA ILE A 50 -6.19 7.81 -0.13
C ILE A 50 -5.11 6.94 -0.78
N ILE A 51 -5.46 5.71 -1.16
CA ILE A 51 -4.55 4.79 -1.82
C ILE A 51 -5.02 4.54 -3.24
N ILE A 52 -4.22 4.96 -4.21
CA ILE A 52 -4.44 4.68 -5.64
C ILE A 52 -3.88 3.29 -5.92
N ARG A 53 -4.74 2.36 -6.32
CA ARG A 53 -4.38 0.96 -6.58
C ARG A 53 -4.27 0.68 -8.08
N GLY A 54 -3.65 -0.45 -8.40
CA GLY A 54 -3.41 -0.90 -9.76
C GLY A 54 -3.65 -2.41 -9.89
N PRO A 55 -2.75 -3.18 -10.51
CA PRO A 55 -2.88 -4.64 -10.59
C PRO A 55 -3.09 -5.27 -9.21
N HIS A 56 -3.93 -6.31 -9.15
CA HIS A 56 -4.30 -7.03 -7.94
C HIS A 56 -4.87 -6.12 -6.82
N LYS A 57 -5.66 -5.09 -7.21
CA LYS A 57 -6.29 -4.12 -6.29
C LYS A 57 -7.17 -4.75 -5.22
N GLU A 58 -7.71 -5.93 -5.50
CA GLU A 58 -8.53 -6.72 -4.60
C GLU A 58 -7.77 -7.18 -3.35
N LYS A 59 -6.43 -7.22 -3.38
CA LYS A 59 -5.60 -7.67 -2.25
C LYS A 59 -5.34 -6.59 -1.19
N PHE A 60 -5.78 -5.36 -1.42
CA PHE A 60 -5.56 -4.25 -0.49
C PHE A 60 -6.71 -4.20 0.52
N GLU A 61 -6.42 -4.53 1.77
CA GLU A 61 -7.38 -4.68 2.86
C GLU A 61 -6.92 -3.91 4.11
N PHE A 62 -6.78 -2.59 3.97
CA PHE A 62 -6.54 -1.68 5.09
C PHE A 62 -7.84 -0.98 5.49
N ASP A 63 -8.07 -0.92 6.81
CA ASP A 63 -9.20 -0.22 7.41
C ASP A 63 -9.03 1.29 7.35
N GLU A 64 -10.17 1.98 7.25
CA GLU A 64 -10.26 3.45 7.26
C GLU A 64 -9.44 4.11 6.14
N ILE A 65 -9.28 3.41 5.02
CA ILE A 65 -8.62 3.90 3.81
C ILE A 65 -9.66 4.14 2.71
N THR A 66 -9.54 5.28 2.04
CA THR A 66 -10.24 5.50 0.78
C THR A 66 -9.41 4.95 -0.38
N TYR A 67 -10.02 4.08 -1.19
CA TYR A 67 -9.35 3.53 -2.35
C TYR A 67 -9.82 4.14 -3.65
N VAL A 68 -8.87 4.40 -4.55
CA VAL A 68 -9.11 4.79 -5.94
C VAL A 68 -8.53 3.73 -6.87
#